data_AF-A0A4Y9F8V9-F1
#
_entry.id   AF-A0A4Y9F8V9-F1
#
_cell.length_a   1.000
_cell.length_b   1.000
_cell.length_c   1.000
_cell.angle_alpha   90.00
_cell.angle_beta   90.00
_cell.angle_gamma   90.00
#
_symmetry.space_group_name_H-M   'P 1'
#
loop_
_entity.id
_entity.type
_entity.pdbx_description
1 polymer ?
#
loop_
_entity_poly.entity_id
_entity_poly.type
_entity_poly.pdbx_seq_one_letter_code
_entity_poly.pdbx_strand_id
1 'polypeptide(L)'
;MKKAKPLTPQVKFQIALEVVKGERSAVEIARAYGIHPNTVYKYRDELMTKGASLFSEKTPEKEYEKKIRELEQLIGKKEVEIALLKNFLGQGR
;
A
#
# COMPACT_ATOMS: atom_id res chain seq x y z
N MET A 1 -9.00 24.20 -13.61
CA MET A 1 -9.67 22.88 -13.58
C MET A 1 -10.12 22.61 -12.14
N LYS A 2 -11.41 22.41 -11.88
CA LYS A 2 -11.93 22.10 -10.52
C LYS A 2 -11.32 20.76 -10.07
N LYS A 3 -10.62 20.72 -8.93
CA LYS A 3 -10.11 19.45 -8.38
C LYS A 3 -11.30 18.55 -8.03
N ALA A 4 -11.40 17.39 -8.68
CA ALA A 4 -12.40 16.39 -8.34
C ALA A 4 -12.19 15.92 -6.90
N LYS A 5 -13.28 15.79 -6.14
CA LYS A 5 -13.24 15.25 -4.78
C LYS A 5 -12.63 13.85 -4.83
N PRO A 6 -11.66 13.50 -3.97
CA PRO A 6 -11.05 12.18 -3.99
C PRO A 6 -12.13 11.13 -3.68
N LEU A 7 -12.31 10.18 -4.60
CA LEU A 7 -13.20 9.04 -4.41
C LEU A 7 -12.65 8.13 -3.31
N THR A 8 -13.54 7.60 -2.47
CA THR A 8 -13.17 6.65 -1.42
C THR A 8 -12.70 5.32 -2.04
N PRO A 9 -11.87 4.54 -1.33
CA PRO A 9 -11.45 3.22 -1.81
C PRO A 9 -12.62 2.31 -2.19
N GLN A 10 -13.71 2.33 -1.40
CA GLN A 10 -14.92 1.56 -1.63
C GLN A 10 -15.58 1.94 -2.95
N VAL A 11 -15.68 3.24 -3.25
CA VAL A 11 -16.30 3.71 -4.49
C VAL A 11 -15.43 3.35 -5.70
N LYS A 12 -14.09 3.44 -5.59
CA LYS A 12 -13.18 2.99 -6.66
C LYS A 12 -13.31 1.50 -6.95
N PHE A 13 -13.39 0.69 -5.89
CA PHE A 13 -13.60 -0.76 -6.02
C PHE A 13 -14.92 -1.08 -6.71
N GLN A 14 -16.01 -0.41 -6.31
CA GLN A 14 -17.32 -0.59 -6.93
C GLN A 14 -17.31 -0.24 -8.43
N ILE A 15 -16.71 0.91 -8.79
CA ILE A 15 -16.55 1.32 -10.20
C ILE A 15 -15.77 0.28 -11.00
N ALA A 16 -14.66 -0.23 -10.45
CA ALA A 16 -13.84 -1.26 -11.09
C ALA A 16 -14.61 -2.58 -11.25
N LEU A 17 -15.40 -2.97 -10.24
CA LEU A 17 -16.17 -4.21 -10.26
C LEU A 17 -17.29 -4.16 -11.30
N GLU A 18 -18.02 -3.05 -11.38
CA GLU A 18 -19.13 -2.87 -12.34
C GLU A 18 -18.64 -2.97 -13.80
N VAL A 19 -17.50 -2.36 -14.11
CA VAL A 19 -16.92 -2.43 -15.46
C VAL A 19 -16.32 -3.79 -15.77
N VAL A 20 -15.73 -4.50 -14.79
CA VAL A 20 -15.22 -5.87 -14.98
C VAL A 20 -16.36 -6.86 -15.23
N LYS A 21 -17.46 -6.74 -14.48
CA LYS A 21 -18.65 -7.58 -14.66
C LYS A 21 -19.40 -7.30 -15.97
N GLY A 22 -19.14 -6.15 -16.61
CA GLY A 22 -19.85 -5.74 -17.82
C GLY A 22 -21.29 -5.29 -17.57
N GLU A 23 -21.66 -4.96 -16.33
CA GLU A 23 -23.01 -4.50 -15.97
C GLU A 23 -23.34 -3.15 -16.63
N ARG A 24 -22.32 -2.30 -16.79
CA ARG A 24 -22.40 -0.99 -17.45
C ARG A 24 -21.12 -0.72 -18.24
N SER A 25 -21.23 0.04 -19.33
CA SER A 25 -20.06 0.50 -20.08
C SER A 25 -19.25 1.53 -19.28
N ALA A 26 -17.96 1.64 -19.58
CA ALA A 26 -17.10 2.64 -18.94
C ALA A 26 -17.60 4.09 -19.13
N VAL A 27 -18.33 4.36 -20.22
CA VAL A 27 -18.90 5.68 -20.51
C VAL A 27 -20.11 5.97 -19.62
N GLU A 28 -20.98 4.99 -19.38
CA GLU A 28 -22.12 5.12 -18.49
C GLU A 28 -21.69 5.28 -17.04
N ILE A 29 -20.73 4.47 -16.60
CA ILE A 29 -20.14 4.56 -15.26
C ILE A 29 -19.46 5.92 -15.07
N ALA A 30 -18.68 6.38 -16.06
CA ALA A 30 -18.05 7.70 -16.03
C ALA A 30 -19.06 8.83 -15.83
N ARG A 31 -20.20 8.80 -16.54
CA ARG A 31 -21.28 9.78 -16.36
C ARG A 31 -21.92 9.69 -14.98
N ALA A 32 -22.23 8.47 -14.51
CA ALA A 32 -22.89 8.25 -13.23
C ALA A 32 -22.06 8.76 -12.03
N TYR A 33 -20.73 8.60 -12.09
CA TYR A 33 -19.81 9.02 -11.02
C TYR A 33 -19.13 10.37 -11.28
N GLY A 34 -19.44 11.04 -12.40
CA GLY A 34 -18.84 12.34 -12.75
C GLY A 34 -17.33 12.30 -12.98
N ILE A 35 -16.82 11.20 -13.54
CA ILE A 35 -15.39 10.98 -13.83
C ILE A 35 -15.14 10.78 -15.33
N HIS A 36 -13.87 10.79 -15.74
CA HIS A 36 -13.49 10.53 -17.12
C HIS A 36 -13.51 9.01 -17.42
N PRO A 37 -13.93 8.53 -18.61
CA PRO A 37 -13.91 7.10 -18.96
C PRO A 37 -12.55 6.42 -18.75
N ASN A 38 -11.44 7.11 -19.07
CA ASN A 38 -10.09 6.61 -18.80
C ASN A 38 -9.84 6.32 -17.30
N THR A 39 -10.49 7.05 -16.39
CA THR A 39 -10.39 6.80 -14.94
C THR A 39 -11.10 5.50 -14.56
N VAL A 40 -12.21 5.16 -15.22
CA VAL A 40 -12.89 3.87 -15.03
C VAL A 40 -11.99 2.71 -15.47
N TYR A 41 -11.37 2.83 -16.65
CA TYR A 41 -10.42 1.83 -17.14
C TYR A 41 -9.19 1.69 -16.25
N LYS A 42 -8.68 2.81 -15.71
CA LYS A 42 -7.60 2.77 -14.72
C LYS A 42 -7.98 1.95 -13.49
N TYR A 43 -9.18 2.14 -12.94
CA TYR A 43 -9.63 1.37 -11.78
C TYR A 43 -9.85 -0.11 -12.10
N ARG A 44 -10.37 -0.43 -13.29
CA ARG A 44 -10.43 -1.81 -13.79
C ARG A 44 -9.03 -2.45 -13.78
N ASP A 45 -8.05 -1.80 -14.39
CA ASP A 45 -6.71 -2.34 -14.54
C ASP A 45 -6.00 -2.49 -13.19
N GLU A 46 -6.20 -1.53 -12.27
CA GLU A 46 -5.72 -1.63 -10.90
C GLU A 46 -6.32 -2.83 -10.16
N LEU A 47 -7.64 -3.07 -10.30
CA LEU A 47 -8.31 -4.21 -9.70
C LEU A 47 -7.81 -5.53 -10.29
N MET A 48 -7.63 -5.62 -11.62
CA MET A 48 -7.14 -6.84 -12.27
C MET A 48 -5.69 -7.16 -11.89
N THR A 49 -4.85 -6.13 -11.73
CA THR A 49 -3.43 -6.31 -11.39
C THR A 49 -3.22 -6.64 -9.91
N LYS A 50 -3.93 -5.94 -9.02
CA LYS A 50 -3.75 -6.07 -7.56
C LYS A 50 -4.75 -7.04 -6.92
N GLY A 51 -5.82 -7.41 -7.61
CA GLY A 51 -6.85 -8.29 -7.08
C GLY A 51 -6.29 -9.67 -6.69
N ALA A 52 -5.38 -10.21 -7.52
CA ALA A 52 -4.75 -11.50 -7.25
C ALA A 52 -3.93 -11.51 -5.94
N SER A 53 -3.29 -10.39 -5.57
CA SER A 53 -2.52 -10.31 -4.33
C SER A 53 -3.37 -10.37 -3.06
N LEU A 54 -4.69 -10.12 -3.16
CA LEU A 54 -5.59 -10.30 -2.02
C LEU A 54 -5.72 -11.77 -1.60
N PHE A 55 -5.45 -12.70 -2.52
CA PHE A 55 -5.50 -14.14 -2.29
C PHE A 55 -4.13 -14.78 -2.06
N SER A 56 -3.04 -13.99 -2.08
CA SER A 56 -1.71 -14.51 -1.78
C SER A 56 -1.48 -14.61 -0.27
N GLU A 57 -0.98 -15.76 0.21
CA GLU A 57 -0.65 -15.97 1.64
C GLU A 57 0.53 -15.11 2.14
N LYS A 58 1.32 -14.58 1.20
CA LYS A 58 2.41 -13.64 1.45
C LYS A 58 1.86 -12.22 1.44
N THR A 59 1.30 -11.79 2.57
CA THR A 59 0.97 -10.37 2.74
C THR A 59 2.26 -9.57 2.93
N PRO A 60 2.40 -8.39 2.28
CA PRO A 60 3.52 -7.49 2.51
C PRO A 60 3.71 -7.18 3.99
N GLU A 61 2.62 -7.12 4.79
CA GLU A 61 2.71 -6.91 6.23
C GLU A 61 3.59 -7.94 6.93
N LYS A 62 3.48 -9.24 6.61
CA LYS A 62 4.31 -10.28 7.26
C LYS A 62 5.79 -10.13 6.91
N GLU A 63 6.08 -9.72 5.69
CA GLU A 63 7.45 -9.45 5.24
C GLU A 63 8.02 -8.21 5.92
N TYR A 64 7.22 -7.13 6.02
CA TYR A 64 7.59 -5.93 6.75
C TYR A 64 7.77 -6.18 8.24
N GLU A 65 6.89 -6.94 8.89
CA GLU A 65 7.04 -7.32 10.29
C GLU A 65 8.32 -8.11 10.52
N LYS A 66 8.66 -9.07 9.63
CA LYS A 66 9.93 -9.78 9.72
C LYS A 66 11.10 -8.80 9.62
N LYS A 67 11.03 -7.86 8.68
CA LYS A 67 12.10 -6.87 8.49
C LYS A 67 12.24 -5.93 9.68
N ILE A 68 11.12 -5.50 10.26
CA ILE A 68 11.10 -4.67 11.48
C ILE A 68 11.79 -5.42 12.62
N ARG A 69 11.42 -6.67 12.86
CA ARG A 69 12.07 -7.51 13.90
C ARG A 69 13.58 -7.64 13.70
N GLU A 70 14.03 -7.86 12.46
CA GLU A 70 15.47 -7.92 12.13
C GLU A 70 16.17 -6.59 12.45
N LEU A 71 15.56 -5.46 12.11
CA LEU A 71 16.11 -4.13 12.34
C LEU A 71 16.15 -3.78 13.83
N GLU A 72 15.10 -4.08 14.58
CA GLU A 72 15.04 -3.89 16.04
C GLU A 72 16.15 -4.69 16.75
N GLN A 73 16.37 -5.95 16.35
CA GLN A 73 17.47 -6.75 16.88
C GLN A 73 18.85 -6.14 16.58
N LEU A 74 19.03 -5.61 15.37
CA LEU A 74 20.29 -4.97 14.97
C LEU A 74 20.55 -3.69 15.76
N ILE A 75 19.51 -2.88 15.98
CA ILE A 75 19.59 -1.68 16.82
C ILE A 75 19.99 -2.05 18.24
N GLY A 76 19.32 -3.05 18.85
CA GLY A 76 19.65 -3.50 20.22
C GLY A 76 21.11 -3.96 20.35
N LYS A 77 21.62 -4.72 19.37
CA LYS A 77 23.03 -5.14 19.34
C LYS A 77 23.97 -3.93 19.30
N LYS A 78 23.68 -2.96 18.44
CA LYS A 78 24.49 -1.74 18.29
C LYS A 78 24.46 -0.86 19.54
N GLU A 79 23.32 -0.74 20.22
CA GLU A 79 23.22 0.00 21.48
C GLU A 79 24.11 -0.60 22.56
N VAL A 80 24.12 -1.94 22.70
CA VAL A 80 25.02 -2.64 23.62
C VAL A 80 26.49 -2.40 23.26
N GLU A 81 26.84 -2.52 21.98
CA GLU A 81 28.20 -2.29 21.47
C GLU A 81 28.67 -0.86 21.79
N ILE A 82 27.82 0.14 21.56
CA ILE A 82 28.09 1.55 21.87
C ILE A 82 28.25 1.76 23.38
N ALA A 83 27.39 1.16 24.20
CA ALA A 83 27.48 1.29 25.66
C ALA A 83 28.80 0.70 26.19
N LEU A 84 29.22 -0.45 25.67
CA LEU A 84 30.51 -1.06 26.00
C LEU A 84 31.67 -0.16 25.59
N LEU A 85 31.68 0.34 24.35
CA LEU A 85 32.73 1.24 23.86
C LEU A 85 32.82 2.52 24.70
N LYS A 86 31.67 3.11 25.08
CA LYS A 86 31.63 4.28 25.97
C LYS A 86 32.22 3.97 27.35
N ASN A 87 31.91 2.81 27.93
CA ASN A 87 32.47 2.39 29.21
C ASN A 87 34.00 2.21 29.12
N PHE A 88 34.51 1.53 28.09
CA PHE A 88 35.94 1.34 27.91
C PHE A 88 36.70 2.66 27.68
N LEU A 89 36.17 3.53 26.81
CA LEU A 89 36.80 4.83 26.52
C LEU A 89 36.67 5.83 27.68
N GLY A 90 35.64 5.70 28.51
CA GLY A 90 35.42 6.53 29.70
C GLY A 90 36.27 6.14 30.90
N GLN A 91 36.80 4.91 30.94
CA GLN A 91 37.68 4.42 32.02
C GLN A 91 39.17 4.74 31.81
N GLY A 92 39.53 5.45 30.74
CA GLY A 92 40.90 5.86 30.44
C GLY A 92 41.30 7.26 30.95
N ARG A 93 40.59 7.82 31.93
CA ARG A 93 40.93 9.08 32.61
C ARG A 93 41.11 8.87 34.10
#